data_AF-A0A7W0N6L0-F1
#
_entry.id   AF-A0A7W0N6L0-F1
#
_cell.length_a   1.000
_cell.length_b   1.000
_cell.length_c   1.000
_cell.angle_alpha   90.00
_cell.angle_beta   90.00
_cell.angle_gamma   90.00
#
_symmetry.space_group_name_H-M   'P 1'
#
loop_
_entity.id
_entity.type
_entity.pdbx_description
1 polymer ?
#
loop_
_entity_poly.entity_id
_entity_poly.type
_entity_poly.pdbx_seq_one_letter_code
_entity_poly.pdbx_strand_id
1 'polypeptide(L)'
;IEALEEIANATLVLDPDWLEDITLNTVEPSPVGEASQDGRIALELGRIQAGDEHRLYLHFQVNPTALGRRSQDVDLYDGERLLLSLDRDAIVWP
;
A
#
# COMPACT_ATOMS: atom_id res chain seq x y z
N ILE A 1 -2.94 -2.21 -10.31
CA ILE A 1 -2.11 -3.42 -10.49
C ILE A 1 -2.67 -4.14 -11.69
N GLU A 2 -1.92 -4.17 -12.79
CA GLU A 2 -2.27 -4.97 -13.97
C GLU A 2 -1.50 -6.28 -13.88
N ALA A 3 -2.20 -7.41 -13.81
CA ALA A 3 -1.58 -8.70 -13.61
C ALA A 3 -1.33 -9.40 -14.96
N LEU A 4 -0.07 -9.56 -15.36
CA LEU A 4 0.29 -10.29 -16.59
C LEU A 4 0.15 -11.81 -16.42
N GLU A 5 0.40 -12.29 -15.20
CA GLU A 5 0.18 -13.65 -14.74
C GLU A 5 -0.68 -13.60 -13.48
N GLU A 6 -1.27 -14.73 -13.09
CA GLU A 6 -2.07 -14.78 -11.87
C GLU A 6 -1.24 -14.42 -10.63
N ILE A 7 -1.83 -13.59 -9.76
CA ILE A 7 -1.36 -13.34 -8.41
C ILE A 7 -2.33 -14.03 -7.47
N ALA A 8 -1.92 -15.15 -6.88
CA ALA A 8 -2.81 -16.00 -6.10
C ALA A 8 -3.18 -15.37 -4.75
N ASN A 9 -2.21 -14.72 -4.10
CA ASN A 9 -2.38 -14.08 -2.79
C ASN A 9 -1.72 -12.69 -2.82
N ALA A 10 -2.38 -11.72 -3.48
CA ALA A 10 -1.88 -10.37 -3.61
C ALA A 10 -1.91 -9.64 -2.26
N THR A 11 -0.76 -9.12 -1.84
CA THR A 11 -0.63 -8.28 -0.64
C THR A 11 0.18 -7.04 -0.98
N LEU A 12 -0.38 -5.87 -0.69
CA LEU A 12 0.37 -4.60 -0.71
C LEU A 12 0.92 -4.32 0.68
N VAL A 13 2.24 -4.17 0.78
CA VAL A 13 2.90 -3.77 2.03
C VAL A 13 3.34 -2.33 1.90
N LEU A 14 2.79 -1.49 2.77
CA LEU A 14 3.05 -0.07 2.86
C LEU A 14 4.16 0.19 3.86
N ASP A 15 5.15 0.99 3.47
CA ASP A 15 6.21 1.43 4.38
C ASP A 15 5.67 2.19 5.61
N PRO A 16 6.43 2.25 6.72
CA PRO A 16 5.92 2.82 7.97
C PRO A 16 5.50 4.30 7.87
N ASP A 17 6.23 5.13 7.11
CA ASP A 17 5.94 6.57 7.04
C ASP A 17 4.71 6.92 6.17
N TRP A 18 3.96 5.90 5.71
CA TRP A 18 2.60 6.10 5.22
C TRP A 18 1.67 6.66 6.29
N LEU A 19 1.91 6.34 7.57
CA LEU A 19 1.10 6.77 8.71
C LEU A 19 1.81 7.76 9.65
N GLU A 20 3.04 8.15 9.36
CA GLU A 20 3.73 9.17 10.16
C GLU A 20 3.12 10.55 9.89
N ASP A 21 2.46 11.10 10.91
CA ASP A 21 1.69 12.35 10.85
C ASP A 21 0.63 12.40 9.73
N ILE A 22 0.17 11.24 9.26
CA ILE A 22 -0.86 11.07 8.24
C ILE A 22 -1.89 10.05 8.76
N THR A 23 -3.16 10.39 8.63
CA THR A 23 -4.26 9.47 8.94
C THR A 23 -4.77 8.83 7.66
N LEU A 24 -4.73 7.49 7.58
CA LEU A 24 -5.46 6.72 6.57
C LEU A 24 -6.92 6.57 7.03
N ASN A 25 -7.84 7.16 6.28
CA ASN A 25 -9.27 7.19 6.64
C ASN A 25 -10.06 6.06 5.97
N THR A 26 -9.69 5.68 4.76
CA THR A 26 -10.47 4.76 3.94
C THR A 26 -9.58 4.05 2.93
N VAL A 27 -9.84 2.75 2.75
CA VAL A 27 -9.26 1.89 1.72
C VAL A 27 -10.41 1.30 0.92
N GLU A 28 -10.44 1.52 -0.40
CA GLU A 28 -11.50 1.01 -1.27
C GLU A 28 -10.96 0.41 -2.59
N PRO A 29 -11.42 -0.77 -3.03
CA PRO A 29 -12.31 -1.68 -2.30
C PRO A 29 -11.67 -2.12 -0.98
N SER A 30 -12.50 -2.47 0.01
CA SER A 30 -11.98 -2.99 1.28
C SER A 30 -11.08 -4.21 1.04
N PRO A 31 -9.87 -4.26 1.64
CA PRO A 31 -9.01 -5.43 1.54
C PRO A 31 -9.68 -6.64 2.20
N VAL A 32 -9.30 -7.84 1.78
CA VAL A 32 -9.81 -9.08 2.40
C VAL A 32 -9.26 -9.29 3.80
N GLY A 33 -8.11 -8.68 4.10
CA GLY A 33 -7.44 -8.71 5.39
C GLY A 33 -6.47 -7.53 5.55
N GLU A 34 -6.20 -7.16 6.80
CA GLU A 34 -5.20 -6.17 7.15
C GLU A 34 -4.34 -6.71 8.30
N ALA A 35 -3.03 -6.58 8.17
CA ALA A 35 -2.07 -6.94 9.21
C ALA A 35 -1.07 -5.81 9.41
N SER A 36 -0.51 -5.72 10.62
CA SER A 36 0.65 -4.88 10.90
C SER A 36 1.82 -5.73 11.36
N GLN A 37 2.99 -5.50 10.76
CA GLN A 37 4.23 -6.16 11.11
C GLN A 37 5.37 -5.15 11.01
N ASP A 38 6.14 -5.00 12.09
CA ASP A 38 7.32 -4.12 12.14
C ASP A 38 7.03 -2.67 11.71
N GLY A 39 5.85 -2.16 12.06
CA GLY A 39 5.41 -0.79 11.73
C GLY A 39 4.90 -0.61 10.30
N ARG A 40 4.94 -1.67 9.48
CA ARG A 40 4.36 -1.69 8.13
C ARG A 40 2.89 -2.12 8.19
N ILE A 41 2.12 -1.70 7.21
CA ILE A 41 0.75 -2.18 6.99
C ILE A 41 0.75 -3.11 5.79
N ALA A 42 0.20 -4.30 5.96
CA ALA A 42 -0.07 -5.24 4.88
C ALA A 42 -1.57 -5.25 4.59
N LEU A 43 -1.93 -4.90 3.35
CA LEU A 43 -3.29 -4.93 2.82
C LEU A 43 -3.43 -6.15 1.91
N GLU A 44 -4.15 -7.17 2.37
CA GLU A 44 -4.42 -8.37 1.59
C GLU A 44 -5.55 -8.06 0.58
N LEU A 45 -5.26 -8.23 -0.70
CA LEU A 45 -6.21 -7.96 -1.79
C LEU A 45 -6.86 -9.23 -2.34
N GLY A 46 -6.33 -10.40 -1.96
CA GLY A 46 -6.78 -11.70 -2.43
C GLY A 46 -6.23 -12.05 -3.82
N ARG A 47 -6.97 -12.86 -4.57
CA ARG A 47 -6.56 -13.31 -5.91
C ARG A 47 -6.81 -12.24 -6.97
N ILE A 48 -5.84 -12.02 -7.85
CA ILE A 48 -5.97 -11.20 -9.07
C ILE A 48 -5.67 -12.11 -10.27
N GLN A 49 -6.63 -12.25 -11.19
CA GLN A 49 -6.46 -13.13 -12.35
C GLN A 49 -5.50 -12.53 -13.37
N ALA A 50 -4.88 -13.38 -14.18
CA ALA A 50 -4.10 -12.92 -15.33
C ALA A 50 -4.99 -12.13 -16.31
N GLY A 51 -4.52 -10.96 -16.72
CA GLY A 51 -5.24 -10.02 -17.59
C GLY A 51 -6.16 -9.04 -16.86
N ASP A 52 -6.38 -9.21 -15.55
CA ASP A 52 -7.23 -8.30 -14.76
C ASP A 52 -6.44 -7.11 -14.19
N GLU A 53 -7.19 -6.05 -13.88
CA GLU A 53 -6.70 -4.88 -13.15
C GLU A 53 -7.34 -4.80 -11.77
N HIS A 54 -6.51 -4.75 -10.72
CA HIS A 54 -6.95 -4.38 -9.38
C HIS A 54 -6.58 -2.92 -9.10
N ARG A 55 -7.58 -2.10 -8.74
CA ARG A 55 -7.40 -0.68 -8.42
C ARG A 55 -7.83 -0.40 -6.99
N LEU A 56 -6.87 0.03 -6.18
CA LEU A 56 -7.06 0.40 -4.78
C LEU A 56 -6.96 1.91 -4.63
N TYR A 57 -7.93 2.49 -3.92
CA TYR A 57 -7.99 3.89 -3.56
C TYR A 57 -7.73 4.01 -2.07
N LEU A 58 -6.84 4.95 -1.71
CA LEU A 58 -6.49 5.25 -0.35
C LEU A 58 -6.82 6.72 -0.09
N HIS A 59 -7.65 6.98 0.92
CA HIS A 59 -7.99 8.35 1.34
C HIS A 59 -7.23 8.72 2.60
N PHE A 60 -6.45 9.78 2.51
CA PHE A 60 -5.59 10.25 3.60
C PHE A 60 -5.98 11.64 4.07
N GLN A 61 -5.66 11.94 5.32
CA GLN A 61 -5.60 13.28 5.88
C GLN A 61 -4.19 13.54 6.39
N VAL A 62 -3.56 14.61 5.92
CA VAL A 62 -2.23 15.04 6.37
C VAL A 62 -2.39 15.92 7.61
N ASN A 63 -1.66 15.64 8.69
CA ASN A 63 -1.67 16.51 9.87
C ASN A 63 -0.85 17.78 9.59
N PRO A 64 -1.24 18.95 10.14
CA PRO A 64 -0.51 20.21 9.92
C PRO A 64 0.96 20.18 10.39
N THR A 65 1.33 19.25 11.27
CA THR A 65 2.69 19.04 11.78
C THR A 65 3.57 18.23 10.84
N ALA A 66 2.99 17.58 9.83
CA ALA A 66 3.63 16.60 8.97
C ALA A 66 4.58 17.25 7.95
N LEU A 67 5.34 18.30 8.25
CA LEU A 67 6.20 19.00 7.28
C LEU A 67 7.41 18.15 6.88
N GLY A 68 7.85 18.26 5.62
CA GLY A 68 9.10 17.64 5.14
C GLY A 68 8.90 16.52 4.12
N ARG A 69 9.89 15.65 3.96
CA ARG A 69 9.88 14.50 3.05
C ARG A 69 9.84 13.21 3.87
N ARG A 70 9.09 12.21 3.40
CA ARG A 70 9.05 10.86 4.00
C ARG A 70 9.03 9.76 2.94
N SER A 71 9.56 8.59 3.30
CA SER A 71 9.52 7.42 2.41
C SER A 71 8.14 6.82 2.48
N GLN A 72 7.55 6.51 1.33
CA GLN A 72 6.28 5.80 1.30
C GLN A 72 6.31 4.70 0.26
N ASP A 73 7.41 3.95 0.25
CA ASP A 73 7.62 2.81 -0.64
C ASP A 73 6.49 1.78 -0.48
N VAL A 74 6.31 1.00 -1.54
CA VAL A 74 5.24 0.00 -1.62
C VAL A 74 5.79 -1.27 -2.23
N ASP A 75 5.62 -2.37 -1.51
CA ASP A 75 5.92 -3.69 -2.03
C ASP A 75 4.63 -4.43 -2.40
N LEU A 76 4.66 -5.18 -3.49
CA LEU A 76 3.62 -6.11 -3.91
C LEU A 76 4.14 -7.55 -3.77
N TYR A 77 3.43 -8.36 -3.01
CA TYR A 77 3.73 -9.78 -2.81
C TYR A 77 2.65 -10.69 -3.42
N ASP A 78 3.07 -11.92 -3.74
CA ASP A 78 2.23 -13.09 -3.97
C ASP A 78 2.56 -14.14 -2.91
N GLY A 79 1.82 -14.14 -1.80
CA GLY A 79 2.21 -14.86 -0.60
C GLY A 79 3.52 -14.31 -0.02
N GLU A 80 4.56 -15.14 0.06
CA GLU A 80 5.90 -14.71 0.54
C GLU A 80 6.81 -14.20 -0.58
N ARG A 81 6.39 -14.32 -1.85
CA ARG A 81 7.21 -13.92 -3.00
C ARG A 81 7.01 -12.45 -3.30
N LEU A 82 8.06 -11.65 -3.17
CA LEU A 82 8.09 -10.26 -3.66
C LEU A 82 7.99 -10.25 -5.19
N LEU A 83 7.01 -9.52 -5.73
CA LEU A 83 6.81 -9.34 -7.17
C LEU A 83 7.38 -8.01 -7.66
N LEU A 84 7.18 -6.94 -6.89
CA LEU A 84 7.52 -5.58 -7.26
C LEU A 84 7.76 -4.74 -6.00
N SER A 85 8.77 -3.88 -6.05
CA SER A 85 8.93 -2.76 -5.13
C SER A 85 8.83 -1.45 -5.91
N LEU A 86 8.08 -0.50 -5.37
CA LEU A 86 7.94 0.84 -5.91
C LEU A 86 8.47 1.85 -4.90
N ASP A 87 9.55 2.52 -5.26
CA ASP A 87 10.10 3.60 -4.47
C ASP A 87 9.28 4.87 -4.68
N ARG A 88 8.78 5.50 -3.61
CA ARG A 88 8.12 6.81 -3.71
C ARG A 88 8.28 7.64 -2.45
N ASP A 89 8.32 8.94 -2.67
CA ASP A 89 8.33 9.92 -1.60
C ASP A 89 7.04 10.73 -1.55
N ALA A 90 6.66 11.15 -0.35
CA ALA A 90 5.69 12.22 -0.14
C ALA A 90 6.35 13.45 0.49
N ILE A 91 6.06 14.62 -0.07
CA ILE A 91 6.53 15.91 0.46
C ILE A 91 5.33 16.75 0.85
N VAL A 92 5.33 17.21 2.10
CA VAL A 92 4.34 18.16 2.62
C VAL A 92 5.05 19.49 2.81
N TRP A 93 4.56 20.48 2.06
CA TRP A 93 5.08 21.85 2.08
C TRP A 93 4.33 22.72 3.10
N PRO A 94 4.96 23.78 3.63
CA PRO A 94 4.29 24.80 4.44
C PRO A 94 3.15 25.53 3.71
#